data_AF-A0A1E7LVF0-F1
#
_entry.id   AF-A0A1E7LVF0-F1
#
_cell.length_a   1.000
_cell.length_b   1.000
_cell.length_c   1.000
_cell.angle_alpha   90.00
_cell.angle_beta   90.00
_cell.angle_gamma   90.00
#
_symmetry.space_group_name_H-M   'P 1'
#
loop_
_entity.id
_entity.type
_entity.pdbx_description
1 polymer ?
#
loop_
_entity_poly.entity_id
_entity_poly.type
_entity_poly.pdbx_seq_one_letter_code
_entity_poly.pdbx_strand_id
1 'polypeptide(L)'
;MNPAHPLELTTAARAALTPFVVSPTAGTLCDLSRAVNQMTAYAEAGNSSGRDREIPGFWIEASQACDHAHEHIQNMNRTFATGATPTLLDVRTVKYSVLAATALFTEALRSDTPPPADAHDPHRTGPEHDLSVFSIARAAAHHLGDGWQAKPGLHNSRGHIQHFDGEHYLVTVGDVGDMDPELYVENNDTRNVLWNTDGLAPATLALLVANTIRDLAVA
;
A
#
# COMPACT_ATOMS: atom_id res chain seq x y z
N MET A 1 -15.98 5.27 26.63
CA MET A 1 -16.07 5.31 25.16
C MET A 1 -15.67 3.93 24.68
N ASN A 2 -16.55 3.20 23.97
CA ASN A 2 -16.12 1.95 23.35
C ASN A 2 -15.14 2.31 22.23
N PRO A 3 -13.97 1.65 22.14
CA PRO A 3 -13.08 1.85 21.00
C PRO A 3 -13.83 1.45 19.72
N ALA A 4 -13.65 2.22 18.65
CA ALA A 4 -14.21 1.92 17.33
C ALA A 4 -13.80 0.50 16.91
N HIS A 5 -14.69 -0.20 16.20
CA HIS A 5 -14.38 -1.53 15.73
C HIS A 5 -13.17 -1.44 14.76
N PRO A 6 -12.18 -2.35 14.80
CA PRO A 6 -10.95 -2.16 14.03
C PRO A 6 -11.15 -2.06 12.50
N LEU A 7 -12.17 -2.72 11.96
CA LEU A 7 -12.60 -2.56 10.54
C LEU A 7 -13.08 -1.13 10.23
N GLU A 8 -13.71 -0.43 11.18
CA GLU A 8 -14.16 0.95 11.02
C GLU A 8 -12.97 1.91 10.87
N LEU A 9 -11.82 1.60 11.49
CA LEU A 9 -10.61 2.41 11.38
C LEU A 9 -10.05 2.41 9.95
N THR A 10 -9.93 1.23 9.33
CA THR A 10 -9.48 1.13 7.93
C THR A 10 -10.45 1.80 6.96
N THR A 11 -11.76 1.67 7.23
CA THR A 11 -12.81 2.32 6.44
C THR A 11 -12.73 3.84 6.56
N ALA A 12 -12.54 4.37 7.77
CA ALA A 12 -12.40 5.80 8.02
C ALA A 12 -11.17 6.40 7.33
N ALA A 13 -10.02 5.72 7.37
CA ALA A 13 -8.81 6.17 6.69
C ALA A 13 -8.99 6.21 5.16
N ARG A 14 -9.62 5.18 4.56
CA ARG A 14 -9.93 5.16 3.12
C ARG A 14 -10.93 6.25 2.72
N ALA A 15 -11.95 6.48 3.55
CA ALA A 15 -12.94 7.53 3.34
C ALA A 15 -12.32 8.92 3.41
N ALA A 16 -11.40 9.17 4.35
CA ALA A 16 -10.69 10.45 4.48
C ALA A 16 -9.63 10.67 3.37
N LEU A 17 -9.08 9.57 2.82
CA LEU A 17 -8.08 9.66 1.75
C LEU A 17 -8.67 10.18 0.44
N THR A 18 -9.91 9.81 0.11
CA THR A 18 -10.53 10.17 -1.17
C THR A 18 -10.64 11.69 -1.37
N PRO A 19 -11.21 12.48 -0.43
CA PRO A 19 -11.23 13.94 -0.54
C PRO A 19 -9.83 14.57 -0.63
N PHE A 20 -8.86 14.03 0.11
CA PHE A 20 -7.48 14.54 0.08
C PHE A 20 -6.82 14.36 -1.29
N VAL A 21 -7.00 13.19 -1.93
CA VAL A 21 -6.45 12.93 -3.27
C VAL A 21 -7.11 13.81 -4.33
N VAL A 22 -8.43 14.03 -4.24
CA VAL A 22 -9.19 14.82 -5.21
C VAL A 22 -8.93 16.33 -5.07
N SER A 23 -8.80 16.82 -3.84
CA SER A 23 -8.63 18.25 -3.55
C SER A 23 -7.72 18.43 -2.33
N PRO A 24 -6.39 18.37 -2.50
CA PRO A 24 -5.44 18.40 -1.41
C PRO A 24 -5.42 19.78 -0.74
N THR A 25 -6.00 19.86 0.44
CA THR A 25 -5.99 21.03 1.31
C THR A 25 -5.51 20.67 2.72
N ALA A 26 -5.11 21.67 3.50
CA ALA A 26 -4.78 21.47 4.92
C ALA A 26 -5.95 20.84 5.71
N GLY A 27 -7.21 21.17 5.35
CA GLY A 27 -8.40 20.58 5.95
C GLY A 27 -8.52 19.08 5.67
N THR A 28 -8.47 18.69 4.39
CA THR A 28 -8.52 17.28 4.00
C THR A 28 -7.34 16.46 4.54
N LEU A 29 -6.15 17.08 4.63
CA LEU A 29 -4.98 16.44 5.24
C LEU A 29 -5.15 16.24 6.75
N CYS A 30 -5.77 17.21 7.45
CA CYS A 30 -6.06 17.10 8.87
C CYS A 30 -7.04 15.96 9.16
N ASP A 31 -8.08 15.81 8.35
CA ASP A 31 -9.04 14.71 8.47
C ASP A 31 -8.38 13.35 8.22
N LEU A 32 -7.54 13.27 7.18
CA LEU A 32 -6.74 12.08 6.91
C LEU A 32 -5.78 11.74 8.05
N SER A 33 -5.06 12.74 8.58
CA SER A 33 -4.15 12.58 9.72
C SER A 33 -4.88 12.06 10.95
N ARG A 34 -6.09 12.56 11.23
CA ARG A 34 -6.92 12.10 12.35
C ARG A 34 -7.30 10.62 12.20
N ALA A 35 -7.71 10.20 11.01
CA ALA A 35 -8.07 8.82 10.74
C ALA A 35 -6.85 7.88 10.85
N VAL A 36 -5.71 8.26 10.27
CA VAL A 36 -4.46 7.48 10.35
C VAL A 36 -3.96 7.38 11.79
N ASN A 37 -4.04 8.45 12.59
CA ASN A 37 -3.64 8.41 14.00
C ASN A 37 -4.42 7.39 14.83
N GLN A 38 -5.71 7.21 14.55
CA GLN A 38 -6.52 6.20 15.23
C GLN A 38 -6.06 4.78 14.86
N MET A 39 -5.68 4.56 13.60
CA MET A 39 -5.07 3.30 13.17
C MET A 39 -3.71 3.08 13.83
N THR A 40 -2.83 4.08 13.84
CA THR A 40 -1.50 3.99 14.46
C THR A 40 -1.61 3.59 15.93
N ALA A 41 -2.44 4.30 16.71
CA ALA A 41 -2.62 4.00 18.13
C ALA A 41 -3.12 2.57 18.38
N TYR A 42 -3.97 2.04 17.49
CA TYR A 42 -4.44 0.66 17.58
C TYR A 42 -3.31 -0.33 17.24
N ALA A 43 -2.56 -0.07 16.16
CA ALA A 43 -1.45 -0.93 15.73
C ALA A 43 -0.35 -1.01 16.79
N GLU A 44 0.01 0.13 17.40
CA GLU A 44 0.97 0.21 18.51
C GLU A 44 0.49 -0.58 19.74
N ALA A 45 -0.80 -0.51 20.06
CA ALA A 45 -1.38 -1.30 21.15
C ALA A 45 -1.35 -2.80 20.84
N GLY A 46 -1.62 -3.20 19.59
CA GLY A 46 -1.48 -4.58 19.11
C GLY A 46 -0.05 -5.10 19.23
N ASN A 47 0.91 -4.33 18.72
CA ASN A 47 2.35 -4.60 18.81
C ASN A 47 2.82 -4.75 20.28
N SER A 48 2.45 -3.80 21.14
CA SER A 48 2.87 -3.77 22.55
C SER A 48 2.24 -4.87 23.41
N SER A 49 1.03 -5.32 23.07
CA SER A 49 0.32 -6.36 23.83
C SER A 49 0.73 -7.78 23.47
N GLY A 50 1.64 -7.96 22.49
CA GLY A 50 2.16 -9.28 22.11
C GLY A 50 1.06 -10.23 21.66
N ARG A 51 0.03 -9.71 20.96
CA ARG A 51 -1.09 -10.51 20.45
C ARG A 51 -0.64 -11.61 19.48
N ASP A 52 0.56 -11.47 18.92
CA ASP A 52 1.29 -12.54 18.25
C ASP A 52 2.23 -13.28 19.21
N ARG A 53 1.76 -14.39 19.79
CA ARG A 53 2.68 -15.40 20.36
C ARG A 53 3.19 -16.40 19.33
N GLU A 54 2.55 -16.48 18.16
CA GLU A 54 2.84 -17.50 17.14
C GLU A 54 3.41 -16.94 15.82
N ILE A 55 3.13 -15.68 15.42
CA ILE A 55 3.71 -15.07 14.21
C ILE A 55 4.10 -13.59 14.45
N PRO A 56 5.30 -13.28 14.98
CA PRO A 56 5.65 -11.95 15.50
C PRO A 56 5.61 -10.73 14.54
N GLY A 57 5.21 -10.89 13.27
CA GLY A 57 5.45 -9.91 12.20
C GLY A 57 4.34 -8.90 11.94
N PHE A 58 3.07 -9.31 11.95
CA PHE A 58 2.01 -8.52 11.30
C PHE A 58 1.70 -7.19 11.99
N TRP A 59 1.61 -7.18 13.32
CA TRP A 59 1.37 -5.94 14.07
C TRP A 59 2.59 -5.00 14.08
N ILE A 60 3.80 -5.53 13.98
CA ILE A 60 5.04 -4.73 13.82
C ILE A 60 5.02 -4.05 12.46
N GLU A 61 4.74 -4.80 11.38
CA GLU A 61 4.66 -4.28 10.02
C GLU A 61 3.53 -3.24 9.86
N ALA A 62 2.36 -3.50 10.46
CA ALA A 62 1.25 -2.56 10.48
C ALA A 62 1.60 -1.25 11.21
N SER A 63 2.26 -1.34 12.37
CA SER A 63 2.74 -0.17 13.13
C SER A 63 3.73 0.66 12.31
N GLN A 64 4.76 0.02 11.75
CA GLN A 64 5.76 0.70 10.93
C GLN A 64 5.15 1.35 9.68
N ALA A 65 4.18 0.71 9.05
CA ALA A 65 3.49 1.28 7.90
C ALA A 65 2.64 2.51 8.28
N CYS A 66 1.98 2.49 9.43
CA CYS A 66 1.25 3.64 9.96
C CYS A 66 2.19 4.81 10.28
N ASP A 67 3.37 4.54 10.85
CA ASP A 67 4.38 5.56 11.14
C ASP A 67 4.90 6.23 9.86
N HIS A 68 5.21 5.45 8.83
CA HIS A 68 5.62 5.99 7.53
C HIS A 68 4.51 6.83 6.87
N ALA A 69 3.26 6.38 6.93
CA ALA A 69 2.14 7.19 6.45
C ALA A 69 2.04 8.52 7.20
N HIS A 70 2.25 8.49 8.52
CA HIS A 70 2.27 9.70 9.35
C HIS A 70 3.42 10.64 8.98
N GLU A 71 4.62 10.11 8.72
CA GLU A 71 5.78 10.90 8.28
C GLU A 71 5.46 11.70 7.02
N HIS A 72 4.90 11.05 5.98
CA HIS A 72 4.54 11.72 4.74
C HIS A 72 3.42 12.74 4.92
N ILE A 73 2.44 12.45 5.77
CA ILE A 73 1.40 13.41 6.15
C ILE A 73 2.01 14.64 6.84
N GLN A 74 2.99 14.46 7.73
CA GLN A 74 3.66 15.57 8.39
C GLN A 74 4.55 16.38 7.44
N ASN A 75 5.25 15.71 6.52
CA ASN A 75 6.00 16.39 5.46
C ASN A 75 5.06 17.28 4.62
N MET A 76 3.90 16.75 4.23
CA MET A 76 2.86 17.50 3.53
C MET A 76 2.33 18.68 4.36
N ASN A 77 2.11 18.47 5.65
CA ASN A 77 1.62 19.53 6.54
C ASN A 77 2.63 20.69 6.63
N ARG A 78 3.94 20.39 6.64
CA ARG A 78 4.99 21.42 6.55
C ARG A 78 4.92 22.18 5.23
N THR A 79 4.67 21.51 4.10
CA THR A 79 4.46 22.16 2.80
C THR A 79 3.29 23.15 2.83
N PHE A 80 2.15 22.77 3.41
CA PHE A 80 1.04 23.71 3.59
C PHE A 80 1.40 24.88 4.51
N ALA A 81 2.14 24.62 5.60
CA ALA A 81 2.52 25.64 6.56
C ALA A 81 3.48 26.71 5.99
N THR A 82 4.28 26.38 4.98
CA THR A 82 5.13 27.35 4.28
C THR A 82 4.38 28.17 3.22
N GLY A 83 3.09 27.88 3.00
CA GLY A 83 2.30 28.49 1.93
C GLY A 83 2.61 27.94 0.53
N ALA A 84 3.42 26.87 0.45
CA ALA A 84 3.69 26.18 -0.80
C ALA A 84 2.51 25.30 -1.21
N THR A 85 2.31 25.16 -2.51
CA THR A 85 1.33 24.21 -3.05
C THR A 85 1.96 22.82 -3.11
N PRO A 86 1.31 21.77 -2.57
CA PRO A 86 1.77 20.41 -2.75
C PRO A 86 1.97 20.04 -4.21
N THR A 87 3.05 19.30 -4.50
CA THR A 87 3.21 18.68 -5.82
C THR A 87 2.30 17.46 -5.96
N LEU A 88 2.05 17.03 -7.19
CA LEU A 88 1.34 15.77 -7.43
C LEU A 88 2.07 14.57 -6.81
N LEU A 89 3.40 14.58 -6.80
CA LEU A 89 4.23 13.57 -6.16
C LEU A 89 3.97 13.49 -4.65
N ASP A 90 3.87 14.63 -3.98
CA ASP A 90 3.61 14.67 -2.54
C ASP A 90 2.27 14.02 -2.22
N VAL A 91 1.23 14.33 -3.01
CA VAL A 91 -0.13 13.77 -2.84
C VAL A 91 -0.14 12.26 -3.09
N ARG A 92 0.53 11.81 -4.16
CA ARG A 92 0.68 10.39 -4.49
C ARG A 92 1.40 9.63 -3.38
N THR A 93 2.50 10.17 -2.87
CA THR A 93 3.26 9.52 -1.79
C THR A 93 2.38 9.30 -0.56
N VAL A 94 1.62 10.31 -0.13
CA VAL A 94 0.65 10.16 0.97
C VAL A 94 -0.42 9.11 0.65
N LYS A 95 -1.00 9.13 -0.56
CA LYS A 95 -2.00 8.15 -1.02
C LYS A 95 -1.52 6.72 -0.85
N TYR A 96 -0.36 6.38 -1.42
CA TYR A 96 0.11 4.99 -1.39
C TYR A 96 0.62 4.55 -0.02
N SER A 97 1.25 5.44 0.76
CA SER A 97 1.65 5.12 2.14
C SER A 97 0.45 4.84 3.03
N VAL A 98 -0.65 5.62 2.90
CA VAL A 98 -1.90 5.36 3.64
C VAL A 98 -2.54 4.05 3.19
N LEU A 99 -2.59 3.77 1.89
CA LEU A 99 -3.17 2.52 1.39
C LEU A 99 -2.35 1.30 1.87
N ALA A 100 -1.02 1.40 1.90
CA ALA A 100 -0.15 0.38 2.48
C ALA A 100 -0.40 0.16 3.98
N ALA A 101 -0.51 1.24 4.75
CA ALA A 101 -0.85 1.16 6.17
C ALA A 101 -2.21 0.47 6.37
N THR A 102 -3.23 0.81 5.57
CA THR A 102 -4.55 0.16 5.67
C THR A 102 -4.50 -1.33 5.34
N ALA A 103 -3.74 -1.73 4.32
CA ALA A 103 -3.64 -3.13 3.91
C ALA A 103 -2.96 -3.99 5.00
N LEU A 104 -1.80 -3.54 5.50
CA LEU A 104 -1.07 -4.26 6.55
C LEU A 104 -1.85 -4.31 7.87
N PHE A 105 -2.59 -3.24 8.19
CA PHE A 105 -3.48 -3.23 9.33
C PHE A 105 -4.61 -4.26 9.18
N THR A 106 -5.25 -4.34 8.01
CA THR A 106 -6.28 -5.34 7.74
C THR A 106 -5.72 -6.76 7.83
N GLU A 107 -4.50 -7.00 7.37
CA GLU A 107 -3.85 -8.31 7.48
C GLU A 107 -3.58 -8.69 8.95
N ALA A 108 -3.09 -7.75 9.75
CA ALA A 108 -2.89 -7.96 11.18
C ALA A 108 -4.20 -8.31 11.91
N LEU A 109 -5.32 -7.68 11.54
CA LEU A 109 -6.65 -8.04 12.06
C LEU A 109 -7.10 -9.45 11.69
N ARG A 110 -6.79 -9.90 10.47
CA ARG A 110 -7.10 -11.26 10.03
C ARG A 110 -6.27 -12.30 10.78
N SER A 111 -5.02 -11.98 11.13
CA SER A 111 -4.17 -12.82 11.99
C SER A 111 -4.79 -13.04 13.37
N ASP A 112 -5.31 -11.97 14.01
CA ASP A 112 -5.95 -12.03 15.33
C ASP A 112 -7.30 -12.78 15.31
N THR A 113 -7.98 -12.81 14.16
CA THR A 113 -9.32 -13.40 13.99
C THR A 113 -9.36 -14.26 12.71
N PRO A 114 -8.74 -15.45 12.73
CA PRO A 114 -8.81 -16.34 11.58
C PRO A 114 -10.28 -16.68 11.28
N PRO A 115 -10.69 -16.73 10.00
CA PRO A 115 -12.05 -17.08 9.65
C PRO A 115 -12.40 -18.47 10.24
N PRO A 116 -13.66 -18.71 10.66
CA PRO A 116 -14.07 -20.02 11.14
C PRO A 116 -13.73 -21.09 10.09
N ALA A 117 -13.38 -22.30 10.52
CA ALA A 117 -12.91 -23.40 9.65
C ALA A 117 -13.86 -23.70 8.47
N ASP A 118 -15.15 -23.39 8.63
CA ASP A 118 -16.21 -23.61 7.64
C ASP A 118 -16.33 -22.47 6.62
N ALA A 119 -15.60 -21.36 6.82
CA ALA A 119 -15.47 -20.27 5.86
C ALA A 119 -14.31 -20.49 4.86
N HIS A 120 -13.70 -21.70 4.85
CA HIS A 120 -13.03 -22.24 3.68
C HIS A 120 -14.06 -22.47 2.57
N ASP A 121 -14.51 -21.39 1.97
CA ASP A 121 -15.03 -21.43 0.62
C ASP A 121 -13.81 -21.51 -0.31
N PRO A 122 -13.53 -22.66 -0.96
CA PRO A 122 -12.47 -22.76 -1.96
C PRO A 122 -12.73 -21.85 -3.18
N HIS A 123 -13.91 -21.22 -3.23
CA HIS A 123 -14.32 -20.20 -4.19
C HIS A 123 -14.48 -18.81 -3.57
N ARG A 124 -13.87 -18.51 -2.40
CA ARG A 124 -13.73 -17.13 -1.93
C ARG A 124 -12.73 -16.37 -2.81
N THR A 125 -13.13 -16.14 -4.06
CA THR A 125 -12.51 -15.26 -5.05
C THR A 125 -12.95 -13.82 -4.80
N GLY A 126 -13.08 -13.40 -3.54
CA GLY A 126 -13.39 -12.02 -3.20
C GLY A 126 -12.12 -11.19 -3.33
N PRO A 127 -12.02 -10.27 -4.31
CA PRO A 127 -10.88 -9.37 -4.36
C PRO A 127 -11.14 -8.26 -3.35
N GLU A 128 -10.76 -8.47 -2.08
CA GLU A 128 -10.58 -7.33 -1.19
C GLU A 128 -9.27 -6.65 -1.62
N HIS A 129 -9.45 -5.72 -2.55
CA HIS A 129 -8.44 -4.90 -3.18
C HIS A 129 -7.62 -4.09 -2.17
N ASP A 130 -6.52 -4.68 -1.71
CA ASP A 130 -5.42 -3.97 -1.04
C ASP A 130 -4.70 -3.10 -2.07
N LEU A 131 -4.86 -1.77 -1.97
CA LEU A 131 -4.31 -0.77 -2.89
C LEU A 131 -2.84 -0.41 -2.60
N SER A 132 -2.11 -1.26 -1.87
CA SER A 132 -0.68 -1.01 -1.61
C SER A 132 0.18 -1.41 -2.81
N VAL A 133 1.31 -0.73 -3.02
CA VAL A 133 2.28 -1.07 -4.08
C VAL A 133 2.77 -2.50 -3.94
N PHE A 134 2.98 -2.96 -2.70
CA PHE A 134 3.33 -4.34 -2.41
C PHE A 134 2.20 -5.32 -2.77
N SER A 135 0.93 -4.99 -2.49
CA SER A 135 -0.21 -5.83 -2.84
C SER A 135 -0.40 -5.95 -4.34
N ILE A 136 -0.16 -4.86 -5.08
CA ILE A 136 -0.09 -4.87 -6.55
C ILE A 136 1.05 -5.79 -7.02
N ALA A 137 2.23 -5.68 -6.41
CA ALA A 137 3.38 -6.51 -6.75
C ALA A 137 3.14 -8.01 -6.45
N ARG A 138 2.53 -8.33 -5.32
CA ARG A 138 2.15 -9.70 -4.93
C ARG A 138 1.13 -10.29 -5.90
N ALA A 139 0.09 -9.54 -6.24
CA ALA A 139 -0.90 -9.97 -7.22
C ALA A 139 -0.28 -10.13 -8.62
N ALA A 140 0.65 -9.26 -9.01
CA ALA A 140 1.39 -9.40 -10.25
C ALA A 140 2.27 -10.65 -10.28
N ALA A 141 2.98 -10.97 -9.19
CA ALA A 141 3.74 -12.21 -9.06
C ALA A 141 2.84 -13.45 -9.20
N HIS A 142 1.64 -13.44 -8.60
CA HIS A 142 0.65 -14.50 -8.82
C HIS A 142 0.23 -14.64 -10.28
N HIS A 143 0.05 -13.53 -11.00
CA HIS A 143 -0.25 -13.57 -12.43
C HIS A 143 0.91 -14.10 -13.26
N LEU A 144 2.16 -13.81 -12.89
CA LEU A 144 3.36 -14.31 -13.58
C LEU A 144 3.51 -15.83 -13.45
N GLY A 145 3.04 -16.40 -12.34
CA GLY A 145 2.93 -17.85 -12.14
C GLY A 145 4.09 -18.44 -11.37
N ASP A 146 4.29 -19.75 -11.54
CA ASP A 146 5.24 -20.53 -10.74
C ASP A 146 6.64 -19.93 -10.81
N GLY A 147 7.24 -19.79 -9.63
CA GLY A 147 8.59 -19.29 -9.49
C GLY A 147 8.73 -17.79 -9.23
N TRP A 148 7.65 -17.03 -9.43
CA TRP A 148 7.61 -15.61 -9.11
C TRP A 148 7.13 -15.39 -7.68
N GLN A 149 7.75 -14.47 -6.97
CA GLN A 149 7.34 -14.03 -5.64
C GLN A 149 7.52 -12.54 -5.48
N ALA A 150 6.75 -11.93 -4.59
CA ALA A 150 6.90 -10.52 -4.24
C ALA A 150 7.40 -10.34 -2.81
N LYS A 151 8.21 -9.31 -2.59
CA LYS A 151 8.64 -8.86 -1.25
C LYS A 151 8.33 -7.37 -1.09
N PRO A 152 7.96 -6.92 0.13
CA PRO A 152 7.82 -5.50 0.38
C PRO A 152 9.17 -4.80 0.20
N GLY A 153 9.16 -3.63 -0.42
CA GLY A 153 10.32 -2.76 -0.52
C GLY A 153 10.30 -1.64 0.52
N LEU A 154 11.24 -0.70 0.40
CA LEU A 154 11.40 0.39 1.36
C LEU A 154 10.08 1.14 1.61
N HIS A 155 9.72 1.32 2.88
CA HIS A 155 8.53 2.05 3.36
C HIS A 155 7.18 1.57 2.78
N ASN A 156 7.09 0.36 2.20
CA ASN A 156 5.89 -0.19 1.56
C ASN A 156 5.31 0.64 0.39
N SER A 157 6.03 1.68 -0.06
CA SER A 157 5.79 2.41 -1.31
C SER A 157 6.44 1.72 -2.51
N ARG A 158 7.04 0.55 -2.27
CA ARG A 158 7.74 -0.29 -3.24
C ARG A 158 7.37 -1.76 -3.03
N GLY A 159 7.40 -2.54 -4.09
CA GLY A 159 7.31 -3.99 -4.10
C GLY A 159 8.38 -4.57 -5.02
N HIS A 160 9.15 -5.51 -4.53
CA HIS A 160 10.13 -6.26 -5.32
C HIS A 160 9.44 -7.51 -5.86
N ILE A 161 9.49 -7.75 -7.17
CA ILE A 161 9.04 -8.99 -7.81
C ILE A 161 10.28 -9.73 -8.28
N GLN A 162 10.48 -10.95 -7.79
CA GLN A 162 11.67 -11.74 -8.09
C GLN A 162 11.27 -13.14 -8.56
N HIS A 163 11.99 -13.64 -9.56
CA HIS A 163 11.91 -15.02 -10.02
C HIS A 163 13.04 -15.86 -9.41
N PHE A 164 12.89 -17.19 -9.38
CA PHE A 164 13.86 -18.09 -8.76
C PHE A 164 15.16 -18.26 -9.55
N ASP A 165 15.16 -17.93 -10.84
CA ASP A 165 16.35 -17.96 -11.70
C ASP A 165 17.27 -16.75 -11.50
N GLY A 166 16.86 -15.77 -10.68
CA GLY A 166 17.63 -14.58 -10.37
C GLY A 166 17.10 -13.30 -11.01
N GLU A 167 16.07 -13.38 -11.87
CA GLU A 167 15.39 -12.20 -12.41
C GLU A 167 14.73 -11.37 -11.31
N HIS A 168 14.89 -10.04 -11.37
CA HIS A 168 14.41 -9.14 -10.33
C HIS A 168 13.88 -7.82 -10.91
N TYR A 169 12.67 -7.47 -10.49
CA TYR A 169 11.92 -6.31 -10.91
C TYR A 169 11.51 -5.48 -9.69
N LEU A 170 11.61 -4.17 -9.79
CA LEU A 170 11.12 -3.24 -8.80
C LEU A 170 9.82 -2.61 -9.30
N VAL A 171 8.74 -2.78 -8.54
CA VAL A 171 7.48 -2.05 -8.68
C VAL A 171 7.47 -0.93 -7.66
N THR A 172 7.28 0.31 -8.09
CA THR A 172 7.43 1.45 -7.18
C THR A 172 6.60 2.63 -7.65
N VAL A 173 6.20 3.43 -6.67
CA VAL A 173 5.57 4.73 -6.89
C VAL A 173 6.64 5.79 -6.72
N GLY A 174 6.77 6.71 -7.67
CA GLY A 174 7.71 7.81 -7.55
C GLY A 174 7.87 8.59 -8.83
N ASP A 175 8.43 9.78 -8.69
CA ASP A 175 8.79 10.67 -9.78
C ASP A 175 9.99 10.10 -10.55
N VAL A 176 9.87 10.05 -11.88
CA VAL A 176 10.90 9.54 -12.79
C VAL A 176 11.38 10.70 -13.66
N GLY A 177 11.87 11.76 -13.04
CA GLY A 177 12.38 12.95 -13.73
C GLY A 177 11.25 13.82 -14.30
N ASP A 178 11.39 14.36 -15.51
CA ASP A 178 10.40 15.28 -16.12
C ASP A 178 9.11 14.58 -16.60
N MET A 179 8.83 13.37 -16.14
CA MET A 179 7.71 12.56 -16.60
C MET A 179 6.80 12.20 -15.43
N ASP A 180 5.49 12.26 -15.69
CA ASP A 180 4.39 12.16 -14.72
C ASP A 180 3.75 10.75 -14.59
N PRO A 181 4.47 9.63 -14.36
CA PRO A 181 3.79 8.36 -14.10
C PRO A 181 3.57 8.06 -12.61
N GLU A 182 2.46 7.39 -12.33
CA GLU A 182 2.04 6.99 -10.97
C GLU A 182 2.67 5.68 -10.48
N LEU A 183 3.04 4.77 -11.38
CA LEU A 183 3.62 3.45 -11.08
C LEU A 183 4.62 3.07 -12.17
N TYR A 184 5.77 2.51 -11.81
CA TYR A 184 6.72 2.00 -12.80
C TYR A 184 7.30 0.65 -12.40
N VAL A 185 7.72 -0.12 -13.41
CA VAL A 185 8.37 -1.42 -13.31
C VAL A 185 9.79 -1.28 -13.86
N GLU A 186 10.78 -1.63 -13.06
CA GLU A 186 12.20 -1.49 -13.40
C GLU A 186 12.90 -2.85 -13.28
N ASN A 187 13.68 -3.24 -14.29
CA ASN A 187 14.65 -4.34 -14.20
C ASN A 187 16.08 -3.77 -14.25
N ASN A 188 17.09 -4.64 -14.20
CA ASN A 188 18.49 -4.20 -14.12
C ASN A 188 18.96 -3.32 -15.31
N ASP A 189 18.34 -3.47 -16.48
CA ASP A 189 18.82 -2.86 -17.72
C ASP A 189 17.83 -1.86 -18.35
N THR A 190 16.56 -1.87 -17.91
CA THR A 190 15.46 -1.14 -18.55
C THR A 190 14.39 -0.73 -17.53
N ARG A 191 13.87 0.49 -17.71
CA ARG A 191 12.76 1.04 -16.91
C ARG A 191 11.53 1.18 -17.79
N ASN A 192 10.42 0.56 -17.39
CA ASN A 192 9.13 0.72 -18.04
C ASN A 192 8.12 1.44 -17.16
N VAL A 193 7.53 2.46 -17.75
CA VAL A 193 6.61 3.38 -17.09
C VAL A 193 5.17 2.93 -17.35
N LEU A 194 4.38 2.73 -16.29
CA LEU A 194 2.94 2.47 -16.42
C LEU A 194 2.18 3.79 -16.36
N TRP A 195 1.71 4.24 -17.53
CA TRP A 195 0.98 5.49 -17.66
C TRP A 195 -0.49 5.37 -17.23
N ASN A 196 -1.00 6.40 -16.55
CA ASN A 196 -2.42 6.58 -16.20
C ASN A 196 -3.01 5.43 -15.35
N THR A 197 -2.60 5.34 -14.08
CA THR A 197 -3.18 4.37 -13.13
C THR A 197 -4.42 4.88 -12.40
N ASP A 198 -4.83 6.11 -12.69
CA ASP A 198 -5.95 6.78 -12.07
C ASP A 198 -7.27 6.06 -12.34
N GLY A 199 -8.01 5.79 -11.26
CA GLY A 199 -9.29 5.09 -11.32
C GLY A 199 -9.22 3.60 -11.69
N LEU A 200 -8.03 3.03 -11.92
CA LEU A 200 -7.89 1.60 -12.20
C LEU A 200 -8.02 0.76 -10.92
N ALA A 201 -8.79 -0.32 -11.01
CA ALA A 201 -8.91 -1.28 -9.93
C ALA A 201 -7.56 -2.03 -9.72
N PRO A 202 -7.19 -2.39 -8.48
CA PRO A 202 -5.91 -3.06 -8.19
C PRO A 202 -5.63 -4.33 -8.99
N ALA A 203 -6.64 -5.14 -9.28
CA ALA A 203 -6.46 -6.31 -10.15
C ALA A 203 -6.03 -5.91 -11.57
N THR A 204 -6.53 -4.78 -12.08
CA THR A 204 -6.13 -4.25 -13.38
C THR A 204 -4.67 -3.78 -13.34
N LEU A 205 -4.27 -3.10 -12.26
CA LEU A 205 -2.88 -2.67 -12.07
C LEU A 205 -1.92 -3.85 -11.95
N ALA A 206 -2.29 -4.88 -11.18
CA ALA A 206 -1.50 -6.09 -11.05
C ALA A 206 -1.29 -6.81 -12.39
N LEU A 207 -2.34 -6.89 -13.21
CA LEU A 207 -2.25 -7.48 -14.54
C LEU A 207 -1.35 -6.66 -15.48
N LEU A 208 -1.45 -5.33 -15.44
CA LEU A 208 -0.58 -4.44 -16.22
C LEU A 208 0.90 -4.59 -15.82
N VAL A 209 1.20 -4.65 -14.52
CA VAL A 209 2.54 -4.91 -14.01
C VAL A 209 3.06 -6.26 -14.52
N ALA A 210 2.26 -7.33 -14.39
CA ALA A 210 2.66 -8.66 -14.84
C ALA A 210 2.91 -8.72 -16.35
N ASN A 211 2.07 -8.11 -17.18
CA ASN A 211 2.27 -8.06 -18.63
C ASN A 211 3.55 -7.29 -19.00
N THR A 212 3.81 -6.17 -18.32
CA THR A 212 5.03 -5.38 -18.55
C THR A 212 6.29 -6.18 -18.21
N ILE A 213 6.27 -6.97 -17.14
CA ILE A 213 7.40 -7.86 -16.79
C ILE A 213 7.59 -8.93 -17.88
N ARG A 214 6.52 -9.52 -18.40
CA ARG A 214 6.63 -10.49 -19.51
C ARG A 214 7.24 -9.86 -20.76
N ASP A 215 6.81 -8.65 -21.11
CA ASP A 215 7.32 -7.93 -22.28
C ASP A 215 8.81 -7.60 -22.11
N LEU A 216 9.21 -7.21 -20.89
CA LEU A 216 10.61 -6.97 -20.53
C LEU A 216 11.48 -8.22 -20.56
N ALA A 217 10.97 -9.36 -20.13
CA ALA A 217 11.72 -10.62 -20.11
C ALA A 217 11.94 -11.23 -21.51
N VAL A 218 11.22 -10.75 -22.53
CA VAL A 218 11.31 -11.22 -23.93
C VAL A 218 12.15 -10.27 -24.81
N ALA A 219 12.38 -9.04 -24.36
CA ALA A 219 13.15 -8.00 -25.07
C ALA A 219 14.66 -8.22 -24.98
#